data_AF-W7J7B6-F1
#
_entry.id   AF-W7J7B6-F1
#
_cell.length_a   1.000
_cell.length_b   1.000
_cell.length_c   1.000
_cell.angle_alpha   90.00
_cell.angle_beta   90.00
_cell.angle_gamma   90.00
#
_symmetry.space_group_name_H-M   'P 1'
#
loop_
_entity.id
_entity.type
_entity.pdbx_description
1 polymer ?
#
loop_
_entity_poly.entity_id
_entity_poly.type
_entity_poly.pdbx_seq_one_letter_code
_entity_poly.pdbx_strand_id
1 'polypeptide(L)'
;MFFILMAYLSKWTLLISTVFLCFLLLLVLVVYAKNMFLRFLCLLFLSITISIWVLCEYYKDKVYYWPLIIIMTFIGVLNEMYSIVDIFEDLITRSTPDSDSYKYAKLTKCSSKLCGVLWLLINFFFIILTIYLIGAIQVKNFDTELYHKVGIQIKK
;
A
#
# COMPACT_ATOMS: atom_id res chain seq x y z
N MET A 1 2.39 1.85 -0.08
CA MET A 1 2.79 2.27 1.28
C MET A 1 1.57 2.65 2.10
N PHE A 2 0.81 3.64 1.59
CA PHE A 2 -0.37 4.19 2.24
C PHE A 2 -1.37 3.12 2.69
N PHE A 3 -1.79 2.23 1.78
CA PHE A 3 -2.79 1.19 2.10
C PHE A 3 -2.31 0.18 3.16
N ILE A 4 -1.02 -0.15 3.17
CA ILE A 4 -0.45 -1.05 4.18
C ILE A 4 -0.55 -0.39 5.54
N LEU A 5 -0.07 0.85 5.68
CA LEU A 5 -0.07 1.55 6.96
C LEU A 5 -1.49 1.76 7.50
N MET A 6 -2.43 2.17 6.63
CA MET A 6 -3.83 2.42 7.02
C MET A 6 -4.56 1.17 7.50
N ALA A 7 -4.16 -0.01 7.01
CA ALA A 7 -4.74 -1.29 7.42
C ALA A 7 -4.43 -1.66 8.88
N TYR A 8 -3.31 -1.20 9.44
CA TYR A 8 -2.86 -1.55 10.79
C TYR A 8 -3.13 -0.47 11.86
N LEU A 9 -3.55 0.73 11.47
CA LEU A 9 -3.76 1.84 12.42
C LEU A 9 -5.07 1.71 13.21
N SER A 10 -6.21 1.63 12.51
CA SER A 10 -7.53 1.57 13.13
C SER A 10 -8.57 0.97 12.18
N LYS A 11 -9.70 0.54 12.74
CA LYS A 11 -10.83 0.07 11.93
C LYS A 11 -11.32 1.15 10.95
N TRP A 12 -11.44 2.41 11.42
CA TRP A 12 -11.96 3.49 10.61
C TRP A 12 -11.00 3.87 9.47
N THR A 13 -9.70 3.90 9.74
CA THR A 13 -8.69 4.13 8.69
C THR A 13 -8.69 3.01 7.66
N LEU A 14 -8.84 1.75 8.09
CA LEU A 14 -8.98 0.61 7.17
C LEU A 14 -10.17 0.82 6.24
N LEU A 15 -11.37 1.08 6.79
CA LEU A 15 -12.59 1.27 5.99
C LEU A 15 -12.48 2.46 5.02
N ILE A 16 -12.00 3.61 5.50
CA ILE A 16 -11.80 4.80 4.66
C ILE A 16 -10.81 4.48 3.53
N SER A 17 -9.70 3.81 3.84
CA SER A 17 -8.71 3.44 2.82
C SER A 17 -9.24 2.43 1.82
N THR A 18 -10.11 1.50 2.22
CA THR A 18 -10.79 0.56 1.31
C THR A 18 -11.75 1.28 0.38
N VAL A 19 -12.58 2.20 0.88
CA VAL A 19 -13.47 3.02 0.05
C VAL A 19 -12.66 3.86 -0.94
N PHE A 20 -11.58 4.47 -0.48
CA PHE A 20 -10.68 5.26 -1.33
C PHE A 20 -10.03 4.40 -2.42
N LEU A 21 -9.58 3.19 -2.10
CA LEU A 21 -9.04 2.24 -3.09
C LEU A 21 -10.10 1.87 -4.13
N CYS A 22 -11.32 1.52 -3.72
CA CYS A 22 -12.41 1.20 -4.65
C CYS A 22 -12.74 2.39 -5.56
N PHE A 23 -12.74 3.61 -5.01
CA PHE A 23 -12.93 4.83 -5.80
C PHE A 23 -11.83 5.02 -6.85
N LEU A 24 -10.56 4.84 -6.48
CA LEU A 24 -9.44 4.94 -7.42
C LEU A 24 -9.51 3.87 -8.51
N LEU A 25 -9.82 2.62 -8.16
CA LEU A 25 -9.99 1.53 -9.13
C LEU A 25 -11.13 1.84 -10.11
N LEU A 26 -12.24 2.41 -9.62
CA LEU A 26 -13.36 2.82 -10.45
C LEU A 26 -12.98 3.98 -11.38
N LEU A 27 -12.22 4.96 -10.88
CA LEU A 27 -11.71 6.07 -11.70
C LEU A 27 -10.81 5.54 -12.82
N VAL A 28 -9.88 4.64 -12.51
CA VAL A 28 -9.00 4.00 -13.50
C VAL A 28 -9.81 3.22 -14.53
N LEU A 29 -10.82 2.46 -14.09
CA LEU A 29 -11.70 1.69 -14.97
C LEU A 29 -12.47 2.57 -15.96
N VAL A 30 -12.99 3.71 -15.49
CA VAL A 30 -13.83 4.61 -16.31
C VAL A 30 -12.98 5.49 -17.23
N VAL A 31 -11.91 6.11 -16.71
CA VAL A 31 -11.17 7.17 -17.40
C VAL A 31 -10.00 6.61 -18.21
N TYR A 32 -9.27 5.64 -17.67
CA TYR A 32 -7.98 5.23 -18.23
C TYR A 32 -8.02 3.88 -18.95
N ALA A 33 -8.87 2.95 -18.51
CA ALA A 33 -8.90 1.60 -19.04
C ALA A 33 -9.47 1.55 -20.46
N LYS A 34 -8.62 1.75 -21.46
CA LYS A 34 -8.93 1.54 -22.89
C LYS A 34 -8.73 0.08 -23.31
N ASN A 35 -7.82 -0.63 -22.64
CA ASN A 35 -7.48 -2.02 -22.94
C ASN A 35 -8.39 -3.01 -22.19
N MET A 36 -8.82 -4.07 -22.87
CA MET A 36 -9.68 -5.10 -22.28
C MET A 36 -9.03 -5.81 -21.09
N PHE A 37 -7.73 -6.11 -21.17
CA PHE A 37 -6.99 -6.72 -20.07
C PHE A 37 -7.01 -5.86 -18.80
N LEU A 38 -6.73 -4.55 -18.94
CA LEU A 38 -6.71 -3.62 -17.80
C LEU A 38 -8.10 -3.46 -17.18
N ARG A 39 -9.17 -3.46 -17.99
CA ARG A 39 -10.55 -3.46 -17.51
C ARG A 39 -10.87 -4.70 -16.68
N PHE A 40 -10.53 -5.88 -17.21
CA PHE A 40 -10.74 -7.13 -16.49
C PHE A 40 -9.98 -7.16 -15.16
N LEU A 41 -8.71 -6.73 -15.17
CA LEU A 41 -7.89 -6.67 -13.97
C LEU A 41 -8.48 -5.72 -12.92
N CYS A 42 -8.92 -4.52 -13.32
CA CYS A 42 -9.57 -3.57 -12.41
C CYS A 42 -10.88 -4.12 -11.84
N LEU A 43 -11.72 -4.74 -12.67
CA LEU A 43 -12.98 -5.37 -12.24
C LEU A 43 -12.73 -6.52 -11.27
N LEU A 44 -11.70 -7.32 -11.49
CA LEU A 44 -11.31 -8.42 -10.62
C LEU A 44 -10.93 -7.90 -9.23
N PHE A 45 -10.02 -6.94 -9.14
CA PHE A 45 -9.62 -6.37 -7.84
C PHE A 45 -10.77 -5.67 -7.14
N LEU A 46 -11.57 -4.88 -7.87
CA LEU A 46 -12.74 -4.18 -7.32
C LEU A 46 -13.76 -5.17 -6.74
N SER A 47 -14.10 -6.21 -7.51
CA SER A 47 -15.07 -7.24 -7.11
C SER A 47 -14.61 -8.01 -5.88
N ILE A 48 -13.33 -8.42 -5.84
CA ILE A 48 -12.76 -9.16 -4.71
C ILE A 48 -12.76 -8.28 -3.44
N THR A 49 -12.32 -7.03 -3.54
CA THR A 49 -12.28 -6.11 -2.39
C THR A 49 -13.68 -5.83 -1.83
N ILE A 50 -14.67 -5.57 -2.70
CA ILE A 50 -16.05 -5.35 -2.27
C ILE A 50 -16.64 -6.62 -1.64
N SER A 51 -16.43 -7.79 -2.27
CA SER A 51 -16.94 -9.06 -1.76
C SER A 51 -16.44 -9.36 -0.35
N ILE A 52 -15.15 -9.14 -0.10
CA ILE A 52 -14.55 -9.36 1.22
C ILE A 52 -15.00 -8.32 2.24
N TRP A 53 -15.18 -7.07 1.84
CA TRP A 53 -15.76 -6.07 2.73
C TRP A 53 -17.19 -6.45 3.14
N VAL A 54 -18.05 -6.83 2.20
CA VAL A 54 -19.42 -7.30 2.49
C VAL A 54 -19.40 -8.54 3.39
N LEU A 55 -18.47 -9.47 3.15
CA LEU A 55 -18.30 -10.65 3.99
C LEU A 55 -17.93 -10.30 5.44
N CYS A 56 -16.99 -9.37 5.64
CA CYS A 56 -16.62 -8.87 6.97
C CYS A 56 -17.79 -8.16 7.67
N GLU A 57 -18.63 -7.46 6.92
CA GLU A 57 -19.80 -6.76 7.47
C GLU A 57 -20.93 -7.73 7.85
N TYR A 58 -21.07 -8.85 7.13
CA TYR A 58 -22.04 -9.90 7.44
C TYR A 58 -21.61 -10.80 8.60
N TYR A 59 -20.32 -11.13 8.70
CA TYR A 59 -19.77 -12.02 9.73
C TYR A 59 -19.01 -11.30 10.85
N LYS A 60 -19.41 -10.07 11.19
CA LYS A 60 -18.74 -9.21 12.20
C LYS A 60 -18.37 -9.92 13.50
N ASP A 61 -19.25 -10.79 13.99
CA ASP A 61 -19.09 -11.45 15.30
C ASP A 61 -18.06 -12.59 15.29
N LYS A 62 -17.77 -13.17 14.11
CA LYS A 62 -16.90 -14.36 13.97
C LYS A 62 -15.58 -14.04 13.30
N VAL A 63 -15.64 -13.17 12.30
CA VAL A 63 -14.51 -12.83 11.46
C VAL A 63 -14.37 -11.32 11.60
N TYR A 64 -13.59 -10.90 12.60
CA TYR A 64 -13.11 -9.52 12.69
C TYR A 64 -12.55 -9.08 11.33
N TYR A 65 -12.30 -7.78 11.10
CA TYR A 65 -11.85 -7.23 9.80
C TYR A 65 -10.49 -7.75 9.27
N TRP A 66 -9.97 -8.84 9.80
CA TRP A 66 -8.75 -9.53 9.42
C TRP A 66 -8.64 -9.89 7.93
N PRO A 67 -9.66 -10.47 7.25
CA PRO A 67 -9.57 -10.74 5.82
C PRO A 67 -9.39 -9.46 4.99
N LEU A 68 -10.04 -8.37 5.40
CA LEU A 68 -9.93 -7.08 4.75
C LEU A 68 -8.52 -6.49 4.92
N ILE A 69 -7.91 -6.64 6.11
CA ILE A 69 -6.52 -6.25 6.36
C ILE A 69 -5.57 -7.00 5.43
N ILE A 70 -5.77 -8.31 5.22
CA ILE A 70 -4.91 -9.12 4.34
C ILE A 70 -4.93 -8.61 2.91
N ILE A 71 -6.13 -8.38 2.36
CA ILE A 71 -6.26 -7.88 0.99
C ILE A 71 -5.68 -6.48 0.84
N MET A 72 -5.94 -5.58 1.79
CA MET A 72 -5.40 -4.22 1.74
C MET A 72 -3.87 -4.22 1.81
N THR A 73 -3.29 -5.11 2.64
CA THR A 73 -1.84 -5.31 2.70
C THR A 73 -1.31 -5.90 1.41
N PHE A 74 -1.96 -6.91 0.84
CA PHE A 74 -1.55 -7.53 -0.43
C PHE A 74 -1.52 -6.51 -1.59
N ILE A 75 -2.61 -5.75 -1.76
CA ILE A 75 -2.67 -4.67 -2.77
C ILE A 75 -1.63 -3.59 -2.49
N GLY A 76 -1.41 -3.29 -1.21
CA GLY A 76 -0.35 -2.36 -0.79
C GLY A 76 1.05 -2.83 -1.20
N VAL A 77 1.37 -4.11 -1.03
CA VAL A 77 2.66 -4.71 -1.44
C VAL A 77 2.80 -4.71 -2.96
N LEU A 78 1.74 -5.06 -3.70
CA LEU A 78 1.77 -5.00 -5.17
C LEU A 78 2.10 -3.59 -5.66
N ASN A 79 1.48 -2.55 -5.07
CA ASN A 79 1.79 -1.16 -5.42
C ASN A 79 3.26 -0.79 -5.15
N GLU A 80 3.87 -1.30 -4.07
CA GLU A 80 5.30 -1.09 -3.82
C GLU A 80 6.18 -1.76 -4.87
N MET A 81 5.86 -2.99 -5.25
CA MET A 81 6.58 -3.70 -6.29
C MET A 81 6.49 -2.96 -7.63
N TYR A 82 5.31 -2.47 -8.00
CA TYR A 82 5.13 -1.65 -9.19
C TYR A 82 5.92 -0.34 -9.14
N SER A 83 5.94 0.36 -7.99
CA SER A 83 6.75 1.57 -7.79
C SER A 83 8.25 1.32 -8.05
N ILE A 84 8.80 0.22 -7.54
CA ILE A 84 10.21 -0.14 -7.77
C ILE A 84 10.49 -0.37 -9.25
N VAL A 85 9.63 -1.15 -9.92
CA VAL A 85 9.78 -1.48 -11.34
C VAL A 85 9.69 -0.21 -12.19
N ASP A 86 8.73 0.66 -11.91
CA ASP A 86 8.54 1.94 -12.61
C ASP A 86 9.79 2.83 -12.49
N ILE A 87 10.30 3.03 -11.28
CA ILE A 87 11.55 3.79 -11.04
C ILE A 87 12.73 3.16 -11.81
N PHE A 88 12.86 1.84 -11.75
CA PHE A 88 14.00 1.16 -12.36
C PHE A 88 13.97 1.23 -13.89
N GLU A 89 12.80 1.01 -14.50
CA GLU A 89 12.64 1.05 -15.94
C GLU A 89 12.70 2.49 -16.47
N ASP A 90 11.97 3.43 -15.87
CA ASP A 90 11.86 4.78 -16.40
C ASP A 90 13.00 5.72 -16.04
N LEU A 91 13.62 5.57 -14.86
CA LEU A 91 14.65 6.51 -14.39
C LEU A 91 16.08 5.97 -14.53
N ILE A 92 16.30 4.66 -14.38
CA ILE A 92 17.63 4.04 -14.38
C ILE A 92 17.96 3.45 -15.74
N THR A 93 17.06 2.64 -16.29
CA THR A 93 17.30 1.87 -17.52
C THR A 93 17.07 2.73 -18.76
N ARG A 94 16.00 3.52 -18.77
CA ARG A 94 15.67 4.40 -19.90
C ARG A 94 16.36 5.75 -19.77
N SER A 95 17.23 6.07 -20.73
CA SER A 95 17.83 7.40 -20.88
C SER A 95 17.34 8.09 -22.16
N THR A 96 16.02 8.22 -22.30
CA THR A 96 15.41 9.00 -23.38
C THR A 96 15.34 10.48 -22.99
N PRO A 97 15.57 11.43 -23.91
CA PRO A 97 15.68 12.86 -23.60
C PRO A 97 14.42 13.52 -23.00
N ASP A 98 13.26 12.86 -23.07
CA ASP A 98 12.01 13.35 -22.46
C ASP A 98 11.70 12.76 -21.07
N SER A 99 12.52 11.85 -20.56
CA SER A 99 12.31 11.27 -19.22
C SER A 99 12.47 12.33 -18.13
N ASP A 100 11.74 12.17 -17.03
CA ASP A 100 11.79 13.11 -15.91
C ASP A 100 13.20 13.19 -15.30
N SER A 101 13.93 12.07 -15.28
CA SER A 101 15.33 12.02 -14.88
C SER A 101 16.23 12.87 -15.79
N TYR A 102 15.96 12.91 -17.10
CA TYR A 102 16.74 13.69 -18.06
C TYR A 102 16.46 15.19 -17.94
N LYS A 103 15.18 15.58 -17.77
CA LYS A 103 14.82 16.99 -17.51
C LYS A 103 15.45 17.50 -16.22
N TYR A 104 15.44 16.69 -15.17
CA TYR A 104 16.08 17.03 -13.89
C TYR A 104 17.61 17.11 -14.02
N ALA A 105 18.23 16.18 -14.74
CA ALA A 105 19.65 16.20 -15.07
C ALA A 105 20.06 17.46 -15.84
N LYS A 106 19.24 17.90 -16.80
CA LYS A 106 19.49 19.12 -17.59
C LYS A 106 19.45 20.38 -16.72
N LEU A 107 18.55 20.43 -15.73
CA LEU A 107 18.46 21.55 -14.78
C LEU A 107 19.61 21.55 -13.76
N THR A 108 20.02 20.38 -13.28
CA THR A 108 21.02 20.23 -12.21
C THR A 108 22.45 19.99 -12.69
N LYS A 109 22.67 19.82 -14.00
CA LYS A 109 23.93 19.39 -14.63
C LYS A 109 24.47 18.05 -14.10
N CYS A 110 23.67 17.29 -13.36
CA CYS A 110 24.02 15.97 -12.84
C CYS A 110 23.60 14.86 -13.82
N SER A 111 24.21 13.67 -13.70
CA SER A 111 23.84 12.52 -14.52
C SER A 111 22.39 12.07 -14.24
N SER A 112 21.62 11.84 -15.31
CA SER A 112 20.23 11.33 -15.25
C SER A 112 20.11 10.05 -14.42
N LYS A 113 21.10 9.17 -14.49
CA LYS A 113 21.11 7.91 -13.74
C LYS A 113 21.28 8.13 -12.24
N LEU A 114 22.05 9.14 -11.83
CA LEU A 114 22.21 9.48 -10.41
C LEU A 114 20.89 9.99 -9.81
N CYS A 115 20.12 10.75 -10.58
CA CYS A 115 18.77 11.17 -10.19
C CYS A 115 17.84 9.97 -10.00
N GLY A 116 17.87 9.00 -10.92
CA GLY A 116 17.10 7.75 -10.77
C GLY A 116 17.48 6.92 -9.55
N VAL A 117 18.78 6.81 -9.25
CA VAL A 117 19.27 6.12 -8.04
C VAL A 117 18.81 6.81 -6.76
N LEU A 118 18.80 8.15 -6.71
CA LEU A 118 18.29 8.89 -5.56
C LEU A 118 16.80 8.60 -5.32
N TRP A 119 15.99 8.56 -6.38
CA TRP A 119 14.57 8.20 -6.27
C TRP A 119 14.37 6.76 -5.79
N LEU A 120 15.19 5.83 -6.27
CA LEU A 120 15.17 4.44 -5.79
C LEU A 120 15.50 4.35 -4.28
N LEU A 121 16.50 5.10 -3.82
CA LEU A 121 16.86 5.16 -2.40
C LEU A 121 15.73 5.74 -1.54
N ILE A 122 15.07 6.80 -2.01
CA ILE A 122 13.92 7.40 -1.33
C ILE A 122 12.79 6.37 -1.22
N ASN A 123 12.46 5.66 -2.30
CA ASN A 123 11.45 4.61 -2.31
C ASN A 123 11.80 3.48 -1.32
N PHE A 124 13.07 3.07 -1.28
CA PHE A 124 13.53 2.02 -0.36
C PHE A 124 13.48 2.44 1.12
N PHE A 125 13.89 3.68 1.43
CA PHE A 125 13.77 4.26 2.77
C PHE A 125 12.33 4.20 3.27
N PHE A 126 11.41 4.57 2.40
CA PHE A 126 9.99 4.55 2.65
C PHE A 126 9.46 3.12 2.93
N ILE A 127 9.85 2.13 2.13
CA ILE A 127 9.51 0.72 2.37
C ILE A 127 10.00 0.27 3.76
N ILE A 128 11.25 0.56 4.11
CA ILE A 128 11.81 0.24 5.43
C ILE A 128 11.00 0.93 6.55
N LEU A 129 10.68 2.22 6.37
CA LEU A 129 9.89 2.97 7.33
C LEU A 129 8.51 2.34 7.56
N THR A 130 7.86 1.85 6.50
CA THR A 130 6.57 1.16 6.60
C THR A 130 6.69 -0.13 7.41
N ILE A 131 7.70 -0.95 7.12
CA ILE A 131 7.95 -2.20 7.86
C ILE A 131 8.23 -1.90 9.34
N TYR A 132 9.08 -0.90 9.61
CA TYR A 132 9.40 -0.48 10.97
C TYR A 132 8.16 -0.02 11.75
N LEU A 133 7.33 0.84 11.15
CA LEU A 133 6.10 1.34 11.79
C LEU A 133 5.11 0.22 12.09
N ILE A 134 4.92 -0.73 11.16
CA ILE A 134 4.05 -1.89 11.39
C ILE A 134 4.60 -2.75 12.54
N GLY A 135 5.90 -3.02 12.55
CA GLY A 135 6.55 -3.75 13.64
C GLY A 135 6.34 -3.06 14.99
N ALA A 136 6.56 -1.74 15.07
CA ALA A 136 6.35 -0.97 16.28
C ALA A 136 4.89 -0.99 16.76
N ILE A 137 3.92 -0.91 15.84
CA ILE A 137 2.48 -1.02 16.16
C ILE A 137 2.14 -2.41 16.70
N GLN A 138 2.67 -3.47 16.09
CA GLN A 138 2.40 -4.84 16.54
C GLN A 138 3.02 -5.17 17.89
N VAL A 139 4.25 -4.69 18.16
CA VAL A 139 4.89 -4.83 19.48
C VAL A 139 4.02 -4.17 20.55
N LYS A 140 3.54 -2.95 20.32
CA LYS A 140 2.67 -2.25 21.27
C LYS A 140 1.36 -3.00 21.55
N ASN A 141 0.74 -3.58 20.51
CA ASN A 141 -0.47 -4.38 20.67
C ASN A 141 -0.21 -5.65 21.48
N PHE A 142 0.94 -6.31 21.25
CA PHE A 142 1.35 -7.49 22.01
C PHE A 142 1.57 -7.17 23.49
N ASP A 143 2.30 -6.09 23.79
CA ASP A 143 2.53 -5.65 25.16
C ASP A 143 1.20 -5.37 25.87
N THR A 144 0.26 -4.69 25.20
CA THR A 144 -1.06 -4.36 25.75
C THR A 144 -1.87 -5.62 26.11
N GLU A 145 -1.83 -6.65 25.26
CA GLU A 145 -2.51 -7.92 25.54
C GLU A 145 -1.87 -8.67 26.72
N LEU A 146 -0.54 -8.60 26.84
CA LEU A 146 0.22 -9.21 27.93
C LEU A 146 -0.06 -8.51 29.27
N TYR A 147 -0.11 -7.18 29.28
CA TYR A 147 -0.53 -6.39 30.45
C TYR A 147 -1.97 -6.70 30.86
N HIS A 148 -2.91 -6.90 29.94
CA HIS A 148 -4.29 -7.24 30.29
C HIS A 148 -4.38 -8.65 30.90
N LYS A 149 -3.63 -9.63 30.37
CA LYS A 149 -3.57 -10.98 30.95
C LYS A 149 -2.90 -11.02 32.32
N VAL A 150 -1.83 -10.26 32.53
CA VAL A 150 -1.08 -10.21 33.80
C VAL A 150 -1.77 -9.31 34.83
N GLY A 151 -2.37 -8.19 34.42
CA GLY A 151 -3.06 -7.24 35.29
C GLY A 151 -4.38 -7.77 35.87
N ILE A 152 -5.06 -8.69 35.17
CA ILE A 152 -6.21 -9.43 35.75
C ILE A 152 -5.78 -10.35 36.89
N GLN A 153 -4.52 -10.80 36.93
CA GLN A 153 -4.00 -11.65 38.01
C GLN A 153 -3.65 -10.85 39.28
N ILE A 154 -3.59 -9.51 39.21
CA ILE A 154 -3.31 -8.63 40.36
C ILE A 154 -4.61 -7.91 40.79
N LYS A 155 -5.60 -8.70 41.20
CA LYS A 155 -6.72 -8.23 42.00
C LYS A 155 -6.96 -9.23 43.12
N LYS A 156 -6.06 -9.23 44.11
CA LYS A 156 -6.27 -9.85 45.42
C LYS A 156 -6.62 -8.76 46.41
#